data_AF-A0AA91Q514-F1
#
_entry.id   AF-A0AA91Q514-F1
#
_cell.length_a   1.000
_cell.length_b   1.000
_cell.length_c   1.000
_cell.angle_alpha   90.00
_cell.angle_beta   90.00
_cell.angle_gamma   90.00
#
_symmetry.space_group_name_H-M   'P 1'
#
loop_
_entity.id
_entity.type
_entity.pdbx_description
1 polymer ?
#
loop_
_entity_poly.entity_id
_entity_poly.type
_entity_poly.pdbx_seq_one_letter_code
_entity_poly.pdbx_strand_id
1 'polypeptide(L)'
;MSTPSTATTPPVSRSSSEESFKESYKKLSDPSASIVSVYSAAFTARLIEHVMGCCVIEDLNPFEIKKKYHLQEWYYCFKKKFMGTFPSGEEFFTHPREEYEKFFSGSEESIRQVVNSMEQCFHMCIKRLLKDKAFFKVRKFYTREFIENELIPSTKADDKAAYRIAINARRPKLAMRASQGDYKPLLSHLLALSVSPEGIWDQFLVIFTPKTTTPKQFEELSMLFKEAKSQVEDIDQQIHFWYASIAEYHKNWLSKGPGRVKRSEV
;
A
#
# COMPACT_ATOMS: atom_id res chain seq x y z
N MET A 1 -54.73 -9.96 -37.00
CA MET A 1 -53.39 -10.57 -36.91
C MET A 1 -52.37 -9.45 -36.80
N SER A 2 -51.45 -9.56 -35.85
CA SER A 2 -50.16 -8.84 -35.71
C SER A 2 -50.15 -7.32 -35.46
N THR A 3 -49.84 -6.94 -34.21
CA THR A 3 -48.96 -5.79 -33.86
C THR A 3 -47.49 -6.18 -34.13
N PRO A 4 -46.43 -5.36 -33.86
CA PRO A 4 -46.21 -3.90 -33.86
C PRO A 4 -44.90 -3.52 -34.63
N SER A 5 -44.47 -2.25 -34.63
CA SER A 5 -43.04 -1.90 -34.41
C SER A 5 -42.85 -0.38 -34.29
N THR A 6 -42.81 0.09 -33.05
CA THR A 6 -42.25 1.39 -32.69
C THR A 6 -40.76 1.18 -32.42
N ALA A 7 -39.92 1.97 -33.08
CA ALA A 7 -38.50 2.03 -32.83
C ALA A 7 -38.22 2.44 -31.38
N THR A 8 -37.46 1.60 -30.66
CA THR A 8 -36.90 1.95 -29.36
C THR A 8 -35.38 1.82 -29.45
N THR A 9 -34.73 2.97 -29.46
CA THR A 9 -33.29 3.15 -29.24
C THR A 9 -32.90 2.51 -27.89
N PRO A 10 -31.87 1.67 -27.81
CA PRO A 10 -31.38 1.20 -26.52
C PRO A 10 -30.67 2.35 -25.79
N PRO A 11 -30.92 2.57 -24.49
CA PRO A 11 -30.19 3.55 -23.72
C PRO A 11 -28.75 3.08 -23.48
N VAL A 12 -27.82 3.99 -23.69
CA VAL A 12 -26.44 3.91 -23.23
C VAL A 12 -26.45 3.90 -21.70
N SER A 13 -26.18 2.73 -21.11
CA SER A 13 -25.89 2.61 -19.68
C SER A 13 -24.54 1.93 -19.52
N ARG A 14 -23.46 2.70 -19.70
CA ARG A 14 -22.17 2.41 -19.07
C ARG A 14 -22.30 2.74 -17.59
N SER A 15 -22.55 1.72 -16.78
CA SER A 15 -22.21 1.76 -15.35
C SER A 15 -21.21 0.63 -15.12
N SER A 16 -19.92 0.97 -15.18
CA SER A 16 -18.83 0.11 -14.72
C SER A 16 -18.69 0.33 -13.23
N SER A 17 -19.42 -0.43 -12.43
CA SER A 17 -19.19 -0.47 -10.98
C SER A 17 -18.17 -1.55 -10.68
N GLU A 18 -16.95 -1.13 -10.27
CA GLU A 18 -15.93 -1.98 -9.66
C GLU A 18 -16.46 -2.77 -8.45
N GLU A 19 -17.63 -2.39 -7.91
CA GLU A 19 -18.33 -3.06 -6.81
C GLU A 19 -19.01 -4.38 -7.21
N SER A 20 -19.30 -4.63 -8.49
CA SER A 20 -19.97 -5.88 -8.91
C SER A 20 -19.05 -7.12 -8.86
N PHE A 21 -17.75 -6.93 -8.62
CA PHE A 21 -16.75 -8.00 -8.68
C PHE A 21 -16.45 -8.64 -7.32
N LYS A 22 -16.71 -7.93 -6.22
CA LYS A 22 -16.44 -8.41 -4.86
C LYS A 22 -17.71 -8.96 -4.24
N GLU A 23 -17.85 -10.28 -4.26
CA GLU A 23 -18.94 -10.91 -3.52
C GLU A 23 -18.53 -11.04 -2.05
N SER A 24 -19.10 -10.18 -1.21
CA SER A 24 -18.84 -10.19 0.24
C SER A 24 -19.70 -11.27 0.88
N TYR A 25 -19.12 -12.46 1.12
CA TYR A 25 -19.85 -13.53 1.80
C TYR A 25 -19.85 -13.32 3.31
N LYS A 26 -21.05 -13.07 3.87
CA LYS A 26 -21.30 -13.15 5.31
C LYS A 26 -21.44 -14.64 5.66
N LYS A 27 -20.40 -15.29 6.20
CA LYS A 27 -20.57 -16.58 6.88
C LYS A 27 -21.47 -16.34 8.09
N LEU A 28 -22.75 -16.69 7.96
CA LEU A 28 -23.70 -16.70 9.07
C LEU A 28 -23.21 -17.72 10.10
N SER A 29 -22.78 -17.20 11.26
CA SER A 29 -22.86 -17.76 12.62
C SER A 29 -21.63 -17.40 13.47
N ASP A 30 -21.12 -16.17 13.43
CA ASP A 30 -20.34 -15.62 14.57
C ASP A 30 -20.16 -14.09 14.48
N PRO A 31 -20.16 -13.34 15.60
CA PRO A 31 -20.00 -11.89 15.60
C PRO A 31 -18.59 -11.39 15.25
N SER A 32 -17.63 -12.28 15.01
CA SER A 32 -16.22 -11.97 14.67
C SER A 32 -15.88 -12.13 13.19
N ALA A 33 -16.87 -12.40 12.33
CA ALA A 33 -16.63 -12.65 10.91
C ALA A 33 -16.17 -11.37 10.16
N SER A 34 -14.85 -11.27 9.96
CA SER A 34 -14.22 -10.40 8.97
C SER A 34 -14.83 -10.64 7.59
N ILE A 35 -15.21 -9.56 6.89
CA ILE A 35 -15.62 -9.62 5.49
C ILE A 35 -14.40 -10.03 4.67
N VAL A 36 -14.30 -11.30 4.30
CA VAL A 36 -13.29 -11.77 3.35
C VAL A 36 -13.86 -11.51 1.96
N SER A 37 -13.17 -10.68 1.17
CA SER A 37 -13.50 -10.54 -0.26
C SER A 37 -13.19 -11.87 -0.94
N VAL A 38 -14.20 -12.52 -1.50
CA VAL A 38 -14.03 -13.81 -2.19
C VAL A 38 -14.13 -13.59 -3.69
N TYR A 39 -13.06 -13.89 -4.41
CA TYR A 39 -12.94 -13.76 -5.85
C TYR A 39 -13.26 -15.10 -6.54
N SER A 40 -13.94 -15.07 -7.68
CA SER A 40 -14.08 -16.28 -8.51
C SER A 40 -12.73 -16.63 -9.13
N ALA A 41 -12.17 -17.81 -8.78
CA ALA A 41 -10.84 -18.22 -9.23
C ALA A 41 -10.69 -18.22 -10.76
N ALA A 42 -11.65 -18.85 -11.46
CA ALA A 42 -11.61 -18.97 -12.91
C ALA A 42 -11.73 -17.61 -13.62
N PHE A 43 -12.53 -16.70 -13.08
CA PHE A 43 -12.66 -15.36 -13.64
C PHE A 43 -11.39 -14.53 -13.39
N THR A 44 -10.86 -14.54 -12.17
CA THR A 44 -9.63 -13.82 -11.84
C THR A 44 -8.46 -14.31 -12.68
N ALA A 45 -8.31 -15.63 -12.90
CA ALA A 45 -7.26 -16.17 -13.77
C ALA A 45 -7.31 -15.57 -15.19
N ARG A 46 -8.49 -15.53 -15.81
CA ARG A 46 -8.69 -14.90 -17.13
C ARG A 46 -8.39 -13.41 -17.12
N LEU A 47 -8.75 -12.73 -16.03
CA LEU A 47 -8.50 -11.30 -15.90
C LEU A 47 -7.00 -11.00 -15.75
N ILE A 48 -6.24 -11.83 -15.01
CA ILE A 48 -4.78 -11.74 -14.93
C ILE A 48 -4.18 -11.86 -16.34
N GLU A 49 -4.58 -12.88 -17.10
CA GLU A 49 -4.11 -13.09 -18.48
C GLU A 49 -4.45 -11.89 -19.38
N HIS A 50 -5.68 -11.36 -19.26
CA HIS A 50 -6.11 -10.19 -20.03
C HIS A 50 -5.29 -8.94 -19.70
N VAL A 51 -5.13 -8.62 -18.41
CA VAL A 51 -4.31 -7.48 -17.96
C VAL A 51 -2.87 -7.66 -18.43
N MET A 52 -2.31 -8.87 -18.29
CA MET A 52 -0.95 -9.18 -18.73
C MET A 52 -0.77 -8.95 -20.24
N GLY A 53 -1.77 -9.28 -21.05
CA GLY A 53 -1.75 -9.07 -22.51
C GLY A 53 -1.83 -7.59 -22.94
N CYS A 54 -2.43 -6.74 -22.11
CA CYS A 54 -2.63 -5.31 -22.41
C CYS A 54 -1.67 -4.38 -21.65
N CYS A 55 -1.00 -4.86 -20.58
CA CYS A 55 -0.17 -4.01 -19.74
C CYS A 55 1.16 -3.67 -20.41
N VAL A 56 1.58 -2.42 -20.26
CA VAL A 56 2.95 -1.99 -20.55
C VAL A 56 3.79 -2.29 -19.31
N ILE A 57 4.51 -3.41 -19.32
CA ILE A 57 5.27 -3.89 -18.16
C ILE A 57 6.28 -2.83 -17.68
N GLU A 58 6.85 -2.05 -18.60
CA GLU A 58 7.77 -0.96 -18.30
C GLU A 58 7.15 0.10 -17.37
N ASP A 59 5.84 0.33 -17.47
CA ASP A 59 5.12 1.29 -16.63
C ASP A 59 4.92 0.80 -15.20
N LEU A 60 5.10 -0.51 -14.93
CA LEU A 60 5.00 -1.07 -13.58
C LEU A 60 6.11 -0.61 -12.64
N ASN A 61 7.13 0.09 -13.14
CA ASN A 61 8.21 0.55 -12.30
C ASN A 61 8.62 2.00 -12.64
N PRO A 62 8.81 2.88 -11.64
CA PRO A 62 9.05 4.30 -11.90
C PRO A 62 10.46 4.65 -12.41
N PHE A 63 11.46 3.79 -12.28
CA PHE A 63 12.83 4.12 -12.72
C PHE A 63 13.71 2.91 -13.01
N GLU A 64 14.62 3.03 -13.98
CA GLU A 64 15.57 1.96 -14.30
C GLU A 64 16.58 1.72 -13.16
N ILE A 65 16.78 0.45 -12.81
CA ILE A 65 17.83 0.06 -11.86
C ILE A 65 19.19 -0.04 -12.54
N LYS A 66 20.14 0.80 -12.09
CA LYS A 66 21.54 0.78 -12.58
C LYS A 66 22.48 0.02 -11.65
N LYS A 67 22.13 -0.10 -10.37
CA LYS A 67 22.98 -0.64 -9.31
C LYS A 67 22.16 -1.50 -8.37
N LYS A 68 22.74 -2.62 -7.93
CA LYS A 68 22.07 -3.62 -7.09
C LYS A 68 21.49 -3.02 -5.81
N TYR A 69 22.19 -2.09 -5.16
CA TYR A 69 21.73 -1.45 -3.91
C TYR A 69 20.44 -0.62 -4.01
N HIS A 70 19.94 -0.30 -5.22
CA HIS A 70 18.64 0.33 -5.40
C HIS A 70 17.48 -0.66 -5.45
N LEU A 71 17.75 -1.96 -5.39
CA LEU A 71 16.74 -3.01 -5.58
C LEU A 71 15.59 -2.94 -4.56
N GLN A 72 15.86 -2.58 -3.29
CA GLN A 72 14.80 -2.48 -2.28
C GLN A 72 13.79 -1.36 -2.62
N GLU A 73 14.28 -0.16 -2.94
CA GLU A 73 13.42 0.98 -3.32
C GLU A 73 12.70 0.71 -4.65
N TRP A 74 13.42 0.14 -5.61
CA TRP A 74 12.88 -0.27 -6.89
C TRP A 74 11.73 -1.27 -6.72
N TYR A 75 11.95 -2.32 -5.92
CA TYR A 75 10.98 -3.37 -5.68
C TYR A 75 9.75 -2.87 -4.92
N TYR A 76 9.94 -1.95 -3.96
CA TYR A 76 8.82 -1.32 -3.26
C TYR A 76 7.88 -0.59 -4.24
N CYS A 77 8.45 0.21 -5.14
CA CYS A 77 7.66 0.94 -6.14
C CYS A 77 6.98 0.00 -7.14
N PHE A 78 7.69 -1.04 -7.58
CA PHE A 78 7.13 -2.11 -8.41
C PHE A 78 5.93 -2.78 -7.72
N LYS A 79 6.09 -3.19 -6.45
CA LYS A 79 5.04 -3.81 -5.64
C LYS A 79 3.79 -2.94 -5.58
N LYS A 80 3.92 -1.64 -5.26
CA LYS A 80 2.77 -0.71 -5.21
C LYS A 80 2.04 -0.58 -6.54
N LYS A 81 2.76 -0.51 -7.66
CA LYS A 81 2.14 -0.42 -9.00
C LYS A 81 1.50 -1.74 -9.41
N PHE A 82 2.17 -2.87 -9.16
CA PHE A 82 1.63 -4.19 -9.45
C PHE A 82 0.34 -4.45 -8.67
N MET A 83 0.30 -4.13 -7.37
CA MET A 83 -0.90 -4.25 -6.53
C MET A 83 -2.11 -3.49 -7.11
N GLY A 84 -1.87 -2.31 -7.68
CA GLY A 84 -2.93 -1.51 -8.31
C GLY A 84 -3.25 -1.89 -9.76
N THR A 85 -2.43 -2.71 -10.41
CA THR A 85 -2.60 -3.07 -11.83
C THR A 85 -3.28 -4.43 -11.99
N PHE A 86 -2.89 -5.42 -11.19
CA PHE A 86 -3.37 -6.79 -11.32
C PHE A 86 -4.51 -7.08 -10.34
N PRO A 87 -5.51 -7.88 -10.75
CA PRO A 87 -6.61 -8.26 -9.88
C PRO A 87 -6.09 -9.06 -8.69
N SER A 88 -6.65 -8.84 -7.50
CA SER A 88 -6.18 -9.43 -6.24
C SER A 88 -4.67 -9.25 -5.95
N GLY A 89 -4.03 -8.25 -6.56
CA GLY A 89 -2.60 -7.99 -6.39
C GLY A 89 -2.25 -7.53 -4.98
N GLU A 90 -3.17 -6.86 -4.28
CA GLU A 90 -2.98 -6.49 -2.87
C GLU A 90 -2.86 -7.73 -1.99
N GLU A 91 -3.82 -8.64 -2.08
CA GLU A 91 -3.85 -9.89 -1.33
C GLU A 91 -2.63 -10.78 -1.65
N PHE A 92 -2.22 -10.82 -2.93
CA PHE A 92 -1.01 -11.53 -3.36
C PHE A 92 0.25 -11.03 -2.66
N PHE A 93 0.28 -9.79 -2.17
CA PHE A 93 1.47 -9.16 -1.61
C PHE A 93 1.42 -8.97 -0.10
N THR A 94 0.24 -9.12 0.51
CA THR A 94 0.02 -9.02 1.97
C THR A 94 -0.09 -10.37 2.65
N HIS A 95 -0.42 -11.44 1.93
CA HIS A 95 -0.65 -12.77 2.50
C HIS A 95 0.33 -13.85 2.00
N PRO A 96 0.78 -14.79 2.84
CA PRO A 96 1.43 -16.02 2.40
C PRO A 96 0.59 -16.77 1.34
N ARG A 97 1.21 -17.65 0.56
CA ARG A 97 0.53 -18.35 -0.54
C ARG A 97 -0.71 -19.10 -0.06
N GLU A 98 -0.61 -19.80 1.06
CA GLU A 98 -1.68 -20.62 1.64
C GLU A 98 -2.86 -19.77 2.14
N GLU A 99 -2.58 -18.52 2.54
CA GLU A 99 -3.62 -17.57 2.92
C GLU A 99 -4.23 -16.89 1.68
N TYR A 100 -3.42 -16.59 0.68
CA TYR A 100 -3.86 -16.02 -0.59
C TYR A 100 -4.86 -16.93 -1.32
N GLU A 101 -4.65 -18.25 -1.28
CA GLU A 101 -5.57 -19.24 -1.85
C GLU A 101 -6.99 -19.15 -1.26
N LYS A 102 -7.12 -18.73 0.01
CA LYS A 102 -8.43 -18.63 0.71
C LYS A 102 -9.29 -17.46 0.24
N PHE A 103 -8.73 -16.53 -0.53
CA PHE A 103 -9.49 -15.44 -1.14
C PHE A 103 -10.24 -15.87 -2.40
N PHE A 104 -10.13 -17.13 -2.83
CA PHE A 104 -10.75 -17.61 -4.06
C PHE A 104 -11.84 -18.66 -3.81
N SER A 105 -12.92 -18.56 -4.59
CA SER A 105 -13.96 -19.58 -4.70
C SER A 105 -13.86 -20.34 -6.03
N GLY A 106 -14.24 -21.62 -6.01
CA GLY A 106 -14.24 -22.50 -7.18
C GLY A 106 -13.71 -23.89 -6.86
N SER A 107 -13.51 -24.72 -7.88
CA SER A 107 -12.80 -25.99 -7.77
C SER A 107 -11.34 -25.77 -7.35
N GLU A 108 -10.75 -26.74 -6.65
CA GLU A 108 -9.34 -26.72 -6.25
C GLU A 108 -8.40 -26.45 -7.43
N GLU A 109 -8.67 -27.03 -8.59
CA GLU A 109 -7.89 -26.84 -9.82
C GLU A 109 -7.91 -25.37 -10.28
N SER A 110 -9.06 -24.72 -10.19
CA SER A 110 -9.23 -23.31 -10.56
C SER A 110 -8.51 -22.38 -9.59
N ILE A 111 -8.56 -22.68 -8.29
CA ILE A 111 -7.83 -21.92 -7.26
C ILE A 111 -6.31 -22.05 -7.50
N ARG A 112 -5.83 -23.28 -7.74
CA ARG A 112 -4.42 -23.50 -8.08
C ARG A 112 -4.03 -22.77 -9.36
N GLN A 113 -4.90 -22.73 -10.36
CA GLN A 113 -4.65 -22.03 -11.62
C GLN A 113 -4.51 -20.51 -11.41
N VAL A 114 -5.40 -19.86 -10.68
CA VAL A 114 -5.31 -18.40 -10.46
C VAL A 114 -4.05 -18.03 -9.67
N VAL A 115 -3.69 -18.81 -8.64
CA VAL A 115 -2.46 -18.56 -7.87
C VAL A 115 -1.21 -18.74 -8.73
N ASN A 116 -1.16 -19.81 -9.52
CA ASN A 116 -0.04 -20.01 -10.45
C ASN A 116 0.02 -18.93 -11.53
N SER A 117 -1.13 -18.46 -12.02
CA SER A 117 -1.20 -17.38 -13.02
C SER A 117 -0.65 -16.07 -12.46
N MET A 118 -0.96 -15.75 -11.19
CA MET A 118 -0.42 -14.58 -10.51
C MET A 118 1.10 -14.66 -10.32
N GLU A 119 1.60 -15.81 -9.84
CA GLU A 119 3.05 -16.03 -9.68
C GLU A 119 3.81 -15.97 -11.01
N GLN A 120 3.24 -16.56 -12.06
CA GLN A 120 3.82 -16.47 -13.42
C GLN A 120 3.82 -15.04 -13.93
N CYS A 121 2.72 -14.31 -13.76
CA CYS A 121 2.62 -12.90 -14.10
C CYS A 121 3.71 -12.07 -13.40
N PHE A 122 3.83 -12.22 -12.08
CA PHE A 122 4.88 -11.57 -11.28
C PHE A 122 6.27 -11.91 -11.82
N HIS A 123 6.55 -13.20 -12.05
CA HIS A 123 7.82 -13.65 -12.60
C HIS A 123 8.13 -12.99 -13.95
N MET A 124 7.18 -12.96 -14.87
CA MET A 124 7.38 -12.36 -16.19
C MET A 124 7.67 -10.86 -16.10
N CYS A 125 6.92 -10.14 -15.27
CA CYS A 125 7.14 -8.71 -15.04
C CYS A 125 8.55 -8.44 -14.52
N ILE A 126 8.95 -9.14 -13.47
CA ILE A 126 10.29 -9.04 -12.88
C ILE A 126 11.37 -9.39 -13.90
N LYS A 127 11.23 -10.51 -14.61
CA LYS A 127 12.21 -10.99 -15.58
C LYS A 127 12.41 -10.00 -16.72
N ARG A 128 11.33 -9.38 -17.20
CA ARG A 128 11.40 -8.38 -18.27
C ARG A 128 12.02 -7.07 -17.78
N LEU A 129 11.60 -6.58 -16.62
CA LEU A 129 12.10 -5.31 -16.07
C LEU A 129 13.57 -5.36 -15.66
N LEU A 130 14.04 -6.53 -15.21
CA LEU A 130 15.41 -6.75 -14.77
C LEU A 130 16.25 -7.49 -15.82
N LYS A 131 15.73 -7.60 -17.05
CA LYS A 131 16.46 -8.17 -18.18
C LYS A 131 17.77 -7.40 -18.39
N ASP A 132 18.83 -8.12 -18.72
CA ASP A 132 20.16 -7.58 -19.04
C ASP A 132 20.87 -6.83 -17.88
N LYS A 133 20.33 -6.89 -16.66
CA LYS A 133 21.02 -6.37 -15.47
C LYS A 133 22.08 -7.36 -15.02
N ALA A 134 23.34 -6.91 -14.96
CA ALA A 134 24.50 -7.75 -14.62
C ALA A 134 24.37 -8.50 -13.27
N PHE A 135 23.57 -7.98 -12.33
CA PHE A 135 23.31 -8.59 -11.03
C PHE A 135 22.07 -9.52 -11.02
N PHE A 136 21.45 -9.78 -12.18
CA PHE A 136 20.23 -10.55 -12.32
C PHE A 136 20.44 -11.80 -13.18
N LYS A 137 20.19 -12.98 -12.61
CA LYS A 137 20.42 -14.28 -13.26
C LYS A 137 19.23 -14.68 -14.14
N VAL A 138 19.37 -14.56 -15.46
CA VAL A 138 18.34 -14.81 -16.47
C VAL A 138 17.62 -16.18 -16.37
N ARG A 139 18.28 -17.20 -15.82
CA ARG A 139 17.75 -18.59 -15.76
C ARG A 139 16.93 -18.92 -14.51
N LYS A 140 16.77 -18.01 -13.55
CA LYS A 140 16.02 -18.28 -12.32
C LYS A 140 14.52 -17.97 -12.49
N PHE A 141 13.66 -18.78 -11.89
CA PHE A 141 12.26 -18.43 -11.68
C PHE A 141 12.18 -17.53 -10.44
N TYR A 142 11.54 -16.37 -10.59
CA TYR A 142 11.53 -15.31 -9.58
C TYR A 142 10.15 -15.26 -8.94
N THR A 143 9.99 -15.96 -7.83
CA THR A 143 8.81 -15.84 -6.96
C THR A 143 8.91 -14.61 -6.08
N ARG A 144 7.77 -14.15 -5.57
CA ARG A 144 7.72 -13.08 -4.57
C ARG A 144 8.62 -13.40 -3.37
N GLU A 145 8.48 -14.60 -2.82
CA GLU A 145 9.24 -15.06 -1.65
C GLU A 145 10.75 -15.04 -1.90
N PHE A 146 11.20 -15.49 -3.07
CA PHE A 146 12.61 -15.44 -3.41
C PHE A 146 13.15 -14.00 -3.44
N ILE A 147 12.40 -13.06 -4.01
CA ILE A 147 12.86 -11.67 -4.08
C ILE A 147 12.93 -11.04 -2.69
N GLU A 148 11.87 -11.21 -1.90
CA GLU A 148 11.72 -10.59 -0.58
C GLU A 148 12.67 -11.19 0.46
N ASN A 149 12.85 -12.52 0.46
CA ASN A 149 13.58 -13.24 1.51
C ASN A 149 15.03 -13.58 1.15
N GLU A 150 15.40 -13.65 -0.14
CA GLU A 150 16.77 -14.01 -0.55
C GLU A 150 17.46 -12.90 -1.35
N LEU A 151 16.84 -12.39 -2.42
CA LEU A 151 17.52 -11.47 -3.34
C LEU A 151 17.78 -10.09 -2.71
N ILE A 152 16.78 -9.49 -2.07
CA ILE A 152 16.95 -8.19 -1.40
C ILE A 152 17.89 -8.30 -0.19
N PRO A 153 17.76 -9.30 0.71
CA PRO A 153 18.69 -9.47 1.82
C PRO A 153 20.14 -9.73 1.39
N SER A 154 20.38 -10.60 0.39
CA SER A 154 21.73 -10.84 -0.12
C SER A 154 22.37 -9.57 -0.71
N THR A 155 21.59 -8.76 -1.41
CA THR A 155 22.04 -7.44 -1.90
C THR A 155 22.57 -6.53 -0.79
N LYS A 156 21.95 -6.55 0.39
CA LYS A 156 22.37 -5.76 1.55
C LYS A 156 23.63 -6.32 2.20
N ALA A 157 23.80 -7.64 2.17
CA ALA A 157 24.91 -8.33 2.80
C ALA A 157 26.20 -8.23 1.99
N ASP A 158 26.11 -8.38 0.66
CA ASP A 158 27.28 -8.42 -0.25
C ASP A 158 28.15 -7.16 -0.17
N ASP A 159 27.54 -5.99 0.04
CA ASP A 159 28.25 -4.72 0.21
C ASP A 159 27.47 -3.75 1.12
N LYS A 160 27.40 -4.11 2.41
CA LYS A 160 26.66 -3.36 3.43
C LYS A 160 27.10 -1.89 3.53
N ALA A 161 28.39 -1.61 3.32
CA ALA A 161 28.93 -0.27 3.38
C ALA A 161 28.46 0.57 2.19
N ALA A 162 28.64 0.10 0.96
CA ALA A 162 28.16 0.84 -0.22
C ALA A 162 26.63 0.95 -0.24
N TYR A 163 25.92 -0.08 0.24
CA TYR A 163 24.47 -0.03 0.41
C TYR A 163 24.04 1.13 1.32
N ARG A 164 24.62 1.22 2.52
CA ARG A 164 24.33 2.30 3.47
C ARG A 164 24.71 3.67 2.91
N ILE A 165 25.88 3.79 2.30
CA ILE A 165 26.36 5.05 1.71
C ILE A 165 25.42 5.50 0.59
N ALA A 166 25.06 4.61 -0.33
CA ALA A 166 24.20 4.95 -1.47
C ALA A 166 22.80 5.40 -1.04
N ILE A 167 22.21 4.73 -0.05
CA ILE A 167 20.92 5.14 0.53
C ILE A 167 21.01 6.49 1.22
N ASN A 168 22.01 6.68 2.07
CA ASN A 168 22.17 7.93 2.81
C ASN A 168 22.49 9.11 1.88
N ALA A 169 23.26 8.89 0.82
CA ALA A 169 23.57 9.91 -0.19
C ALA A 169 22.36 10.28 -1.06
N ARG A 170 21.38 9.39 -1.19
CA ARG A 170 20.15 9.65 -1.97
C ARG A 170 19.16 10.53 -1.21
N ARG A 171 19.08 10.40 0.11
CA ARG A 171 18.09 11.10 0.95
C ARG A 171 18.13 12.64 0.81
N PRO A 172 19.29 13.34 0.85
CA PRO A 172 19.34 14.79 0.67
C PRO A 172 18.76 15.26 -0.66
N LYS A 173 19.00 14.50 -1.74
CA LYS A 173 18.47 14.84 -3.08
C LYS A 173 16.94 14.73 -3.12
N LEU A 174 16.39 13.70 -2.47
CA LEU A 174 14.95 13.52 -2.38
C LEU A 174 14.29 14.53 -1.43
N ALA A 175 14.96 14.91 -0.35
CA ALA A 175 14.52 15.98 0.54
C ALA A 175 14.44 17.34 -0.16
N MET A 176 15.42 17.66 -1.00
CA MET A 176 15.40 18.87 -1.83
C MET A 176 14.24 18.88 -2.84
N ARG A 177 13.91 17.73 -3.44
CA ARG A 177 12.72 17.62 -4.30
C ARG A 177 11.43 17.76 -3.51
N ALA A 178 11.36 17.17 -2.33
CA ALA A 178 10.22 17.28 -1.43
C ALA A 178 9.99 18.73 -0.98
N SER A 179 11.05 19.49 -0.69
CA SER A 179 10.93 20.92 -0.36
C SER A 179 10.42 21.77 -1.53
N GLN A 180 10.51 21.26 -2.76
CA GLN A 180 9.98 21.89 -3.98
C GLN A 180 8.56 21.40 -4.33
N GLY A 181 7.94 20.60 -3.45
CA GLY A 181 6.58 20.06 -3.64
C GLY A 181 6.52 18.64 -4.21
N ASP A 182 7.64 18.05 -4.63
CA ASP A 182 7.69 16.68 -5.14
C ASP A 182 8.09 15.69 -4.04
N TYR A 183 7.15 15.40 -3.15
CA TYR A 183 7.37 14.59 -1.93
C TYR A 183 7.28 13.07 -2.14
N LYS A 184 6.56 12.62 -3.17
CA LYS A 184 6.30 11.18 -3.40
C LYS A 184 7.58 10.34 -3.48
N PRO A 185 8.64 10.76 -4.18
CA PRO A 185 9.90 10.01 -4.25
C PRO A 185 10.56 9.83 -2.88
N LEU A 186 10.55 10.86 -2.03
CA LEU A 186 11.09 10.76 -0.67
C LEU A 186 10.25 9.79 0.17
N LEU A 187 8.93 9.91 0.12
CA LEU A 187 8.03 9.04 0.87
C LEU A 187 8.22 7.57 0.46
N SER A 188 8.25 7.27 -0.83
CA SER A 188 8.51 5.91 -1.33
C SER A 188 9.88 5.38 -0.90
N HIS A 189 10.91 6.22 -0.89
CA HIS A 189 12.24 5.83 -0.41
C HIS A 189 12.24 5.50 1.09
N LEU A 190 11.56 6.30 1.93
CA LEU A 190 11.47 6.05 3.37
C LEU A 190 10.65 4.79 3.67
N LEU A 191 9.52 4.60 3.00
CA LEU A 191 8.67 3.41 3.15
C LEU A 191 9.39 2.14 2.67
N ALA A 192 10.12 2.22 1.56
CA ALA A 192 10.92 1.11 1.06
C ALA A 192 11.95 0.65 2.10
N LEU A 193 12.51 1.57 2.88
CA LEU A 193 13.49 1.30 3.93
C LEU A 193 12.86 0.93 5.27
N SER A 194 11.54 0.80 5.34
CA SER A 194 10.80 0.49 6.57
C SER A 194 11.07 1.50 7.70
N VAL A 195 11.20 2.79 7.36
CA VAL A 195 11.24 3.87 8.36
C VAL A 195 9.89 3.94 9.07
N SER A 196 9.91 4.17 10.39
CA SER A 196 8.68 4.24 11.19
C SER A 196 7.80 5.43 10.77
N PRO A 197 6.47 5.39 11.01
CA PRO A 197 5.57 6.50 10.72
C PRO A 197 6.03 7.83 11.35
N GLU A 198 6.49 7.79 12.60
CA GLU A 198 7.02 8.95 13.33
C GLU A 198 8.28 9.48 12.66
N GLY A 199 9.20 8.58 12.27
CA GLY A 199 10.41 8.97 11.55
C GLY A 199 10.14 9.55 10.16
N ILE A 200 9.08 9.10 9.47
CA ILE A 200 8.63 9.71 8.21
C ILE A 200 8.08 11.11 8.49
N TRP A 201 7.25 11.24 9.51
CA TRP A 201 6.66 12.51 9.92
C TRP A 201 7.74 13.54 10.27
N ASP A 202 8.72 13.17 11.11
CA ASP A 202 9.84 14.03 11.50
C ASP A 202 10.65 14.53 10.29
N GLN A 203 10.89 13.66 9.30
CA GLN A 203 11.60 14.04 8.08
C GLN A 203 10.82 15.10 7.29
N PHE A 204 9.52 14.90 7.11
CA PHE A 204 8.68 15.85 6.38
C PHE A 204 8.45 17.15 7.17
N LEU A 205 8.32 17.06 8.49
CA LEU A 205 8.31 18.24 9.36
C LEU A 205 9.57 19.07 9.17
N VAL A 206 10.77 18.47 9.18
CA VAL A 206 12.02 19.22 8.97
C VAL A 206 12.11 19.85 7.58
N ILE A 207 11.53 19.22 6.55
CA ILE A 207 11.53 19.73 5.17
C ILE A 207 10.55 20.89 5.01
N PHE A 208 9.37 20.79 5.62
CA PHE A 208 8.31 21.78 5.50
C PHE A 208 8.36 22.88 6.57
N THR A 209 9.07 22.64 7.67
CA THR A 209 9.38 23.63 8.71
C THR A 209 10.69 24.29 8.29
N PRO A 210 10.66 25.42 7.57
CA PRO A 210 11.83 25.95 6.90
C PRO A 210 12.91 26.29 7.95
N LYS A 211 14.15 25.87 7.76
CA LYS A 211 15.31 26.41 8.47
C LYS A 211 16.14 27.20 7.46
N THR A 212 16.59 28.43 7.70
CA THR A 212 16.90 29.15 8.95
C THR A 212 15.94 30.32 9.22
N THR A 213 15.29 30.29 10.38
CA THR A 213 14.51 31.41 10.91
C THR A 213 15.48 32.49 11.41
N THR A 214 15.39 33.71 10.89
CA THR A 214 16.09 34.86 11.48
C THR A 214 15.49 35.19 12.86
N PRO A 215 16.21 35.84 13.79
CA PRO A 215 15.68 36.20 15.11
C PRO A 215 14.33 36.94 15.04
N LYS A 216 14.16 37.80 14.03
CA LYS A 216 12.91 38.52 13.76
C LYS A 216 11.75 37.60 13.39
N GLN A 217 12.02 36.58 12.58
CA GLN A 217 11.01 35.57 12.21
C GLN A 217 10.66 34.66 13.39
N PHE A 218 11.56 34.47 14.37
CA PHE A 218 11.27 33.72 15.59
C PHE A 218 10.37 34.51 16.56
N GLU A 219 10.57 35.83 16.66
CA GLU A 219 9.68 36.73 17.41
C GLU A 219 8.29 36.81 16.78
N GLU A 220 8.20 36.97 15.46
CA GLU A 220 6.92 36.97 14.72
C GLU A 220 6.19 35.61 14.85
N LEU A 221 6.92 34.49 14.74
CA LEU A 221 6.35 33.15 14.95
C LEU A 221 5.91 32.95 16.41
N SER A 222 6.66 33.47 17.38
CA SER A 222 6.30 33.40 18.80
C SER A 222 5.08 34.26 19.15
N MET A 223 4.88 35.39 18.47
CA MET A 223 3.66 36.19 18.59
C MET A 223 2.48 35.47 17.95
N LEU A 224 2.64 34.92 16.74
CA LEU A 224 1.61 34.12 16.08
C LEU A 224 1.27 32.84 16.86
N PHE A 225 2.23 32.21 17.54
CA PHE A 225 1.96 31.08 18.45
C PHE A 225 1.23 31.51 19.71
N LYS A 226 1.51 32.68 20.29
CA LYS A 226 0.74 33.23 21.41
C LYS A 226 -0.69 33.58 20.99
N GLU A 227 -0.85 34.12 19.79
CA GLU A 227 -2.14 34.47 19.18
C GLU A 227 -2.94 33.21 18.82
N ALA A 228 -2.31 32.20 18.23
CA ALA A 228 -2.91 30.89 17.98
C ALA A 228 -3.22 30.13 19.28
N LYS A 229 -2.37 30.21 20.31
CA LYS A 229 -2.65 29.63 21.63
C LYS A 229 -3.88 30.26 22.29
N SER A 230 -4.15 31.55 22.04
CA SER A 230 -5.40 32.20 22.45
C SER A 230 -6.62 31.73 21.65
N GLN A 231 -6.43 31.15 20.46
CA GLN A 231 -7.48 30.49 19.67
C GLN A 231 -7.59 28.97 19.93
N VAL A 232 -6.55 28.32 20.45
CA VAL A 232 -6.55 26.88 20.83
C VAL A 232 -7.47 26.59 22.01
N GLU A 233 -7.76 27.59 22.87
CA GLU A 233 -8.81 27.45 23.90
C GLU A 233 -10.20 27.13 23.30
N ASP A 234 -10.44 27.45 22.01
CA ASP A 234 -11.66 27.09 21.28
C ASP A 234 -11.61 25.64 20.74
N ILE A 235 -10.44 25.15 20.31
CA ILE A 235 -10.28 23.76 19.82
C ILE A 235 -10.36 22.77 20.98
N ASP A 236 -9.75 23.05 22.13
CA ASP A 236 -9.89 22.19 23.30
C ASP A 236 -11.35 22.16 23.78
N GLN A 237 -12.09 23.29 23.71
CA GLN A 237 -13.53 23.30 23.96
C GLN A 237 -14.32 22.49 22.92
N GLN A 238 -13.97 22.56 21.63
CA GLN A 238 -14.61 21.78 20.57
C GLN A 238 -14.34 20.27 20.68
N ILE A 239 -13.11 19.88 21.05
CA ILE A 239 -12.75 18.49 21.35
C ILE A 239 -13.49 18.01 22.60
N HIS A 240 -13.59 18.85 23.65
CA HIS A 240 -14.35 18.51 24.84
C HIS A 240 -15.86 18.37 24.56
N PHE A 241 -16.42 19.23 23.71
CA PHE A 241 -17.82 19.17 23.27
C PHE A 241 -18.08 17.93 22.41
N TRP A 242 -17.15 17.58 21.53
CA TRP A 242 -17.19 16.36 20.73
C TRP A 242 -17.14 15.11 21.62
N TYR A 243 -16.21 15.02 22.58
CA TYR A 243 -16.15 13.91 23.54
C TYR A 243 -17.41 13.82 24.41
N ALA A 244 -17.95 14.95 24.89
CA ALA A 244 -19.19 14.98 25.66
C ALA A 244 -20.39 14.48 24.85
N SER A 245 -20.50 14.90 23.57
CA SER A 245 -21.55 14.43 22.67
C SER A 245 -21.44 12.92 22.37
N ILE A 246 -20.23 12.40 22.15
CA ILE A 246 -20.02 10.96 21.91
C ILE A 246 -20.34 10.12 23.16
N ALA A 247 -19.99 10.60 24.36
CA ALA A 247 -20.29 9.89 25.60
C ALA A 247 -21.81 9.78 25.86
N GLU A 248 -22.60 10.75 25.39
CA GLU A 248 -24.05 10.75 25.54
C GLU A 248 -24.75 9.76 24.58
N TYR A 249 -24.28 9.66 23.32
CA TYR A 249 -24.84 8.77 22.30
C TYR A 249 -24.25 7.34 22.30
N HIS A 250 -23.03 7.15 22.80
CA HIS A 250 -22.31 5.87 22.78
C HIS A 250 -21.79 5.45 24.17
N LYS A 251 -22.68 5.42 25.17
CA LYS A 251 -22.36 5.02 26.57
C LYS A 251 -21.56 3.70 26.71
N ASN A 252 -21.65 2.81 25.74
CA ASN A 252 -21.01 1.50 25.77
C ASN A 252 -19.59 1.46 25.15
N TRP A 253 -19.15 2.53 24.48
CA TRP A 253 -17.83 2.58 23.85
C TRP A 253 -16.71 2.88 24.85
N LEU A 254 -17.03 3.58 25.95
CA LEU A 254 -16.08 3.90 27.01
C LEU A 254 -16.15 2.92 28.20
N SER A 255 -17.04 1.91 28.17
CA SER A 255 -17.29 1.02 29.32
C SER A 255 -16.48 -0.28 29.36
N LYS A 256 -15.46 -0.46 28.50
CA LYS A 256 -14.54 -1.59 28.61
C LYS A 256 -13.12 -1.16 28.95
N GLY A 257 -12.96 -0.71 30.20
CA GLY A 257 -11.67 -0.77 30.87
C GLY A 257 -11.22 -2.23 31.07
N PRO A 258 -9.91 -2.47 31.26
CA PRO A 258 -9.37 -3.82 31.39
C PRO A 258 -9.98 -4.52 32.60
N GLY A 259 -10.43 -5.76 32.36
CA GLY A 259 -10.98 -6.64 33.37
C GLY A 259 -10.03 -6.84 34.54
N ARG A 260 -10.62 -6.79 35.73
CA ARG A 260 -10.12 -7.26 37.03
C ARG A 260 -8.95 -8.26 36.92
N VAL A 261 -7.79 -7.83 37.39
CA VAL A 261 -6.73 -8.74 37.85
C VAL A 261 -7.33 -9.59 38.98
N LYS A 262 -7.52 -10.89 38.73
CA LYS A 262 -7.72 -11.85 39.82
C LYS A 262 -6.39 -11.93 40.58
N ARG A 263 -6.39 -11.53 41.84
CA ARG A 263 -5.35 -11.89 42.81
C ARG A 263 -5.34 -13.41 42.94
N SER A 264 -4.19 -14.02 42.72
CA SER A 264 -3.91 -15.39 43.15
C SER A 264 -3.80 -15.41 44.67
N GLU A 265 -4.59 -16.25 45.32
CA GLU A 265 -4.31 -16.74 46.67
C GLU A 265 -3.35 -17.93 46.54
N VAL A 266 -2.13 -17.80 47.09
CA VAL A 266 -1.44 -18.77 47.97
C VAL A 266 -0.47 -17.98 48.84
#